data_AF-A0A1M5VNX1-F1
#
_entry.id   AF-A0A1M5VNX1-F1
#
_cell.length_a   1.000
_cell.length_b   1.000
_cell.length_c   1.000
_cell.angle_alpha   90.00
_cell.angle_beta   90.00
_cell.angle_gamma   90.00
#
_symmetry.space_group_name_H-M   'P 1'
#
loop_
_entity.id
_entity.type
_entity.pdbx_description
1 polymer ?
#
loop_
_entity_poly.entity_id
_entity_poly.type
_entity_poly.pdbx_seq_one_letter_code
_entity_poly.pdbx_strand_id
1 'polypeptide(L)'
;MNKINYRERARKIIELSEAFSQKLIEKVKGQKVSTLSCEEKELLDNLRSAFNEWKSKEIYFQCVCEPDLVDLAIYEIEASKIKYTYFLKKAREKDLSLK
;
A
#
# COMPACT_ATOMS: atom_id res chain seq x y z
N MET A 1 -30.98 2.70 -8.07
CA MET A 1 -29.67 3.37 -8.12
C MET A 1 -28.77 2.68 -7.11
N ASN A 2 -27.93 1.75 -7.58
CA ASN A 2 -27.13 0.88 -6.71
C ASN A 2 -26.05 1.75 -6.05
N LYS A 3 -26.23 2.12 -4.78
CA LYS A 3 -25.22 2.90 -4.03
C LYS A 3 -23.98 2.00 -3.92
N ILE A 4 -23.04 2.16 -4.84
CA ILE A 4 -21.74 1.49 -4.81
C ILE A 4 -21.15 1.82 -3.44
N ASN A 5 -21.09 0.83 -2.55
CA ASN A 5 -20.63 1.03 -1.18
C ASN A 5 -19.09 1.08 -1.21
N TYR A 6 -18.58 2.26 -1.55
CA TYR A 6 -17.14 2.56 -1.60
C TYR A 6 -16.47 2.26 -0.24
N ARG A 7 -17.22 2.37 0.86
CA ARG A 7 -16.76 2.06 2.22
C ARG A 7 -16.41 0.59 2.40
N GLU A 8 -17.27 -0.32 1.93
CA GLU A 8 -17.03 -1.77 2.01
C GLU A 8 -15.92 -2.25 1.06
N ARG A 9 -15.83 -1.65 -0.14
CA ARG A 9 -14.72 -1.93 -1.06
C ARG A 9 -13.40 -1.43 -0.50
N ALA A 10 -13.36 -0.22 0.05
CA ALA A 10 -12.18 0.32 0.72
C ALA A 10 -11.79 -0.54 1.93
N ARG A 11 -12.76 -0.99 2.74
CA ARG A 11 -12.54 -1.86 3.91
C ARG A 11 -11.87 -3.18 3.54
N LYS A 12 -12.36 -3.87 2.50
CA LYS A 12 -11.74 -5.11 2.00
C LYS A 12 -10.33 -4.87 1.46
N ILE A 13 -10.11 -3.76 0.76
CA ILE A 13 -8.78 -3.40 0.25
C ILE A 13 -7.82 -3.10 1.43
N ILE A 14 -8.30 -2.44 2.47
CA ILE A 14 -7.56 -2.15 3.72
C ILE A 14 -7.19 -3.44 4.44
N GLU A 15 -8.15 -4.31 4.72
CA GLU A 15 -7.91 -5.61 5.40
C GLU A 15 -6.91 -6.47 4.63
N LEU A 16 -7.03 -6.52 3.30
CA LEU A 16 -6.08 -7.23 2.45
C LEU A 16 -4.69 -6.60 2.51
N SER A 17 -4.58 -5.28 2.55
CA SER A 17 -3.30 -4.57 2.64
C SER A 17 -2.60 -4.76 3.98
N GLU A 18 -3.36 -4.81 5.07
CA GLU A 18 -2.84 -4.97 6.43
C GLU A 18 -2.34 -6.40 6.64
N ALA A 19 -3.15 -7.40 6.26
CA ALA A 19 -2.73 -8.79 6.29
C ALA A 19 -1.50 -9.05 5.40
N PHE A 20 -1.39 -8.34 4.27
CA PHE A 20 -0.25 -8.46 3.36
C PHE A 20 1.01 -7.77 3.91
N SER A 21 0.89 -6.56 4.47
CA SER A 21 2.01 -5.84 5.09
C SER A 21 2.55 -6.55 6.33
N GLN A 22 1.68 -7.11 7.19
CA GLN A 22 2.12 -7.91 8.34
C GLN A 22 2.93 -9.14 7.89
N LYS A 23 2.41 -9.85 6.88
CA LYS A 23 3.02 -11.07 6.33
C LYS A 23 4.35 -10.79 5.58
N LEU A 24 4.49 -9.62 4.96
CA LEU A 24 5.76 -9.14 4.40
C LEU A 24 6.79 -8.89 5.51
N ILE A 25 6.43 -8.18 6.58
CA ILE A 25 7.34 -7.82 7.68
C ILE A 25 7.89 -9.07 8.39
N GLU A 26 7.04 -10.06 8.66
CA GLU A 26 7.45 -11.29 9.34
C GLU A 26 8.42 -12.13 8.50
N LYS A 27 8.21 -12.15 7.19
CA LYS A 27 8.92 -13.08 6.30
C LYS A 27 10.21 -12.48 5.75
N VAL A 28 10.30 -11.14 5.66
CA VAL A 28 11.58 -10.42 5.49
C VAL A 28 12.51 -10.61 6.69
N LYS A 29 11.99 -10.75 7.92
CA LYS A 29 12.82 -11.10 9.09
C LYS A 29 13.43 -12.51 9.02
N GLY A 30 12.81 -13.43 8.27
CA GLY A 30 13.24 -14.82 8.12
C GLY A 30 14.23 -15.08 6.96
N GLN A 31 14.25 -14.22 5.94
CA GLN A 31 15.20 -14.31 4.83
C GLN A 31 16.35 -13.31 5.02
N LYS A 32 17.59 -13.77 4.81
CA LYS A 32 18.84 -13.00 4.95
C LYS A 32 18.79 -11.65 4.21
N VAL A 33 18.41 -10.58 4.91
CA VAL A 33 18.51 -9.17 4.46
C VAL A 33 19.93 -8.82 3.99
N SER A 34 20.93 -9.58 4.45
CA SER A 34 22.34 -9.45 4.05
C SER A 34 22.67 -9.90 2.62
N THR A 35 21.79 -10.63 1.93
CA THR A 35 22.06 -11.14 0.57
C THR A 35 21.33 -10.36 -0.54
N LEU A 36 20.46 -9.41 -0.18
CA LEU A 36 19.75 -8.56 -1.14
C LEU A 36 20.70 -7.53 -1.78
N SER A 37 20.59 -7.37 -3.09
CA SER A 37 21.25 -6.30 -3.85
C SER A 37 20.74 -4.92 -3.43
N CYS A 38 21.48 -3.88 -3.81
CA CYS A 38 21.11 -2.50 -3.49
C CYS A 38 19.75 -2.12 -4.11
N GLU A 39 19.50 -2.54 -5.36
CA GLU A 39 18.23 -2.32 -6.06
C GLU A 39 17.04 -3.00 -5.37
N GLU A 40 17.22 -4.21 -4.85
CA GLU A 40 16.15 -4.95 -4.18
C GLU A 40 15.81 -4.31 -2.83
N LYS A 41 16.81 -3.81 -2.10
CA LYS A 41 16.59 -3.04 -0.87
C LYS A 41 15.83 -1.76 -1.16
N GLU A 42 16.26 -1.01 -2.17
CA GLU A 42 15.58 0.22 -2.59
C GLU A 42 14.14 -0.05 -3.03
N LEU A 43 13.90 -1.15 -3.77
CA LEU A 43 12.55 -1.56 -4.15
C LEU A 43 11.67 -1.88 -2.93
N LEU A 44 12.21 -2.57 -1.92
CA LEU A 44 11.50 -2.86 -0.68
C LEU A 44 11.25 -1.61 0.16
N ASP A 45 12.21 -0.68 0.22
CA ASP A 45 12.05 0.60 0.91
C ASP A 45 10.99 1.47 0.22
N ASN A 46 10.99 1.51 -1.12
CA ASN A 46 9.96 2.18 -1.91
C ASN A 46 8.58 1.55 -1.72
N LEU A 47 8.50 0.21 -1.67
CA LEU A 47 7.25 -0.50 -1.37
C LEU A 47 6.72 -0.13 0.02
N ARG A 48 7.59 -0.12 1.04
CA ARG A 48 7.24 0.27 2.41
C ARG A 48 6.81 1.73 2.49
N SER A 49 7.54 2.62 1.82
CA SER A 49 7.23 4.04 1.73
C SER A 49 5.86 4.27 1.09
N ALA A 50 5.58 3.62 -0.04
CA ALA A 50 4.28 3.71 -0.71
C ALA A 50 3.13 3.16 0.15
N PHE A 51 3.37 2.10 0.95
CA PHE A 51 2.38 1.60 1.90
C PHE A 51 2.10 2.62 3.02
N ASN A 52 3.15 3.21 3.60
CA ASN A 52 2.99 4.24 4.63
C ASN A 52 2.27 5.48 4.09
N GLU A 53 2.63 5.92 2.88
CA GLU A 53 1.97 7.02 2.18
C GLU A 53 0.48 6.74 1.99
N TRP A 54 0.13 5.54 1.52
CA TRP A 54 -1.26 5.13 1.40
C TRP A 54 -1.97 5.17 2.76
N LYS A 55 -1.39 4.64 3.84
CA LYS A 55 -1.97 4.73 5.18
C LYS A 55 -2.18 6.18 5.64
N SER A 56 -1.23 7.07 5.36
CA SER A 56 -1.38 8.50 5.66
C SER A 56 -2.53 9.13 4.86
N LYS A 57 -2.67 8.81 3.57
CA LYS A 57 -3.78 9.32 2.72
C LYS A 57 -5.13 8.74 3.14
N GLU A 58 -5.17 7.52 3.64
CA GLU A 58 -6.37 6.93 4.26
C GLU A 58 -6.82 7.72 5.49
N ILE A 59 -5.90 8.06 6.38
CA ILE A 59 -6.19 8.89 7.56
C ILE A 59 -6.68 10.27 7.11
N TYR A 60 -5.98 10.90 6.15
CA TYR A 60 -6.37 12.22 5.64
C TYR A 60 -7.79 12.22 5.07
N PHE A 61 -8.14 11.26 4.22
CA PHE A 61 -9.48 11.10 3.66
C PHE A 61 -10.55 10.89 4.74
N GLN A 62 -10.23 10.23 5.85
CA GLN A 62 -11.17 10.04 6.96
C GLN A 62 -11.36 11.30 7.82
N CYS A 63 -10.38 12.20 7.84
CA CYS A 63 -10.40 13.40 8.70
C CYS A 63 -10.91 14.65 7.98
N VAL A 64 -10.86 14.69 6.64
CA VAL A 64 -11.22 15.87 5.86
C VAL A 64 -12.74 16.00 5.72
N CYS A 65 -13.26 17.20 5.99
CA CYS A 65 -14.70 17.51 5.92
C CYS A 65 -15.04 18.57 4.87
N GLU A 66 -14.07 19.36 4.43
CA GLU A 66 -14.26 20.39 3.41
C GLU A 66 -14.50 19.74 2.04
N PRO A 67 -15.63 20.02 1.34
CA PRO A 67 -15.99 19.34 0.10
C PRO A 67 -14.89 19.33 -0.97
N ASP A 68 -14.25 20.47 -1.22
CA ASP A 68 -13.17 20.58 -2.22
C ASP A 68 -11.92 19.77 -1.84
N LEU A 69 -11.68 19.59 -0.53
CA LEU A 69 -10.56 18.80 -0.02
C LEU A 69 -10.89 17.31 0.05
N VAL A 70 -12.18 16.94 0.16
CA VAL A 70 -12.61 15.54 0.05
C VAL A 70 -12.32 15.00 -1.34
N ASP A 71 -12.62 15.78 -2.39
CA ASP A 71 -12.30 15.38 -3.77
C ASP A 71 -10.79 15.20 -3.96
N LEU A 72 -9.98 16.15 -3.47
CA LEU A 72 -8.53 16.01 -3.46
C LEU A 72 -8.08 14.73 -2.72
N ALA A 73 -8.63 14.46 -1.54
CA ALA A 73 -8.28 13.30 -0.75
C ALA A 73 -8.62 11.97 -1.44
N ILE A 74 -9.69 11.93 -2.25
CA ILE A 74 -10.03 10.77 -3.11
C ILE A 74 -8.93 10.55 -4.16
N TYR A 75 -8.48 11.61 -4.84
CA TYR A 75 -7.40 11.48 -5.83
C TYR A 75 -6.10 11.00 -5.16
N GLU A 76 -5.76 11.52 -3.99
CA GLU A 76 -4.52 11.17 -3.29
C GLU A 76 -4.52 9.72 -2.76
N ILE A 77 -5.64 9.24 -2.22
CA ILE A 77 -5.73 7.84 -1.76
C ILE A 77 -5.68 6.88 -2.97
N GLU A 78 -6.27 7.23 -4.11
CA GLU A 78 -6.19 6.40 -5.32
C GLU A 78 -4.77 6.38 -5.90
N ALA A 79 -4.12 7.54 -6.00
CA ALA A 79 -2.75 7.65 -6.49
C ALA A 79 -1.76 6.84 -5.63
N SER A 80 -1.89 6.92 -4.30
CA SER A 80 -1.03 6.16 -3.38
C SER A 80 -1.25 4.65 -3.47
N LYS A 81 -2.50 4.18 -3.65
CA LYS A 81 -2.82 2.77 -3.93
C LYS A 81 -2.20 2.26 -5.23
N ILE A 82 -2.26 3.05 -6.30
CA ILE A 82 -1.64 2.73 -7.60
C ILE A 82 -0.12 2.58 -7.41
N LYS A 83 0.52 3.53 -6.71
CA LYS A 83 1.95 3.52 -6.41
C LYS A 83 2.37 2.29 -5.60
N TYR A 84 1.65 1.97 -4.52
CA TYR A 84 1.88 0.75 -3.74
C TYR A 84 1.75 -0.51 -4.61
N THR A 85 0.68 -0.59 -5.41
CA THR A 85 0.42 -1.73 -6.29
C THR A 85 1.53 -1.91 -7.33
N TYR A 86 2.07 -0.81 -7.86
CA TYR A 86 3.20 -0.84 -8.79
C TYR A 86 4.44 -1.46 -8.15
N PHE A 87 4.88 -0.95 -6.99
CA PHE A 87 6.05 -1.49 -6.29
C PHE A 87 5.81 -2.92 -5.82
N LEU A 88 4.58 -3.25 -5.45
CA LEU A 88 4.22 -4.61 -5.08
C LEU A 88 4.42 -5.55 -6.26
N LYS A 89 3.89 -5.21 -7.45
CA LYS A 89 4.09 -6.00 -8.68
C LYS A 89 5.58 -6.17 -8.99
N LYS A 90 6.36 -5.09 -8.91
CA LYS A 90 7.82 -5.12 -9.12
C LYS A 90 8.55 -6.04 -8.13
N ALA A 91 8.16 -6.02 -6.86
CA ALA A 91 8.70 -6.93 -5.87
C ALA A 91 8.33 -8.40 -6.17
N ARG A 92 7.14 -8.66 -6.72
CA ARG A 92 6.75 -10.00 -7.16
C ARG A 92 7.57 -10.50 -8.35
N GLU A 93 7.80 -9.63 -9.34
CA GLU A 93 8.60 -9.95 -10.53
C GLU A 93 10.04 -10.36 -10.19
N LYS A 94 10.60 -9.80 -9.11
CA LYS A 94 11.95 -10.14 -8.62
C LYS A 94 11.97 -11.32 -7.64
N ASP A 95 10.88 -12.06 -7.48
CA ASP A 95 10.70 -13.11 -6.46
C ASP A 95 10.97 -12.65 -5.01
N LEU A 96 11.06 -11.33 -4.80
CA LEU A 96 11.07 -10.74 -3.46
C LEU A 96 9.70 -10.88 -2.79
N SER A 97 8.67 -11.24 -3.57
CA SER A 97 7.44 -11.81 -3.03
C SER A 97 7.61 -13.29 -2.71
N LEU A 98 8.27 -13.55 -1.59
CA LEU A 98 7.80 -14.44 -0.55
C LEU A 98 6.68 -15.44 -0.95
N LYS A 99 7.01 -16.58 -1.59
CA LYS A 99 6.16 -17.80 -1.72
C LYS A 99 5.68 -18.29 -0.36
#